data_AF-A0A9P8A8Q4-F1
#
_entry.id   AF-A0A9P8A8Q4-F1
#
_cell.length_a   1.000
_cell.length_b   1.000
_cell.length_c   1.000
_cell.angle_alpha   90.00
_cell.angle_beta   90.00
_cell.angle_gamma   90.00
#
_symmetry.space_group_name_H-M   'P 1'
#
loop_
_entity.id
_entity.type
_entity.pdbx_description
1 polymer ?
#
loop_
_entity_poly.entity_id
_entity_poly.type
_entity_poly.pdbx_seq_one_letter_code
_entity_poly.pdbx_strand_id
1 'polypeptide(L)'
;MDPYPFPGTPKTPGCEPDLSPIDSASGNIHANESQDPLASLSDLYAEAYPLAVQAVQEDANGDHHTARLLYCEVCEIFIKILKLLPPGEEHDLVRRKSEQYSKRAEAIWESRSTSTTPVKHIKELPAYEKLAQEAQFAFEQAVAEQEKQHEQGALDFYMDSADLFLQAWKDATDGVIKDALEQRLRDVISRAENLKGVSIDTMPLLKVKSGSAPVISGPSNLTPQELQVLKTTMLINSKKYHPWSDLDVKDLLREKGPFTDPDGMLPLSDKQISKFGSWKRVSQIMENPKMICLISSTSIVQDIVTDCSFVASLCVSASYERRWKKQLIRACIYPRNKFGEPCYNPHGKYLVKLTFNGIARRVVSKSGTLMCTFSTNKNELWPSIIEKAYMKLMGGYDFPGSNSGIDLYALTGWIPEHIFIKESNFDSEKQWKRMIHGQRNGVALVTIATGNMTDAEADRLGLVPTHAYAVLDLKEVQGLRLLQVKNPWSHKRWKGPFSHLDADSWTEGLKAELNFDQFAALKNDDGIFWIDYESVCATFDTIHINWNLETLNHRAVIHA
;
A
#
# COMPACT_ATOMS: atom_id res chain seq x y z
N MET A 1 -15.88 -45.35 -52.65
CA MET A 1 -16.61 -45.72 -51.42
C MET A 1 -15.63 -46.46 -50.53
N ASP A 2 -15.14 -45.74 -49.51
CA ASP A 2 -14.92 -46.13 -48.10
C ASP A 2 -14.63 -47.58 -47.65
N PRO A 3 -14.04 -47.81 -46.44
CA PRO A 3 -13.82 -46.84 -45.34
C PRO A 3 -12.46 -46.86 -44.58
N TYR A 4 -12.10 -45.66 -44.09
CA TYR A 4 -11.60 -45.24 -42.76
C TYR A 4 -10.59 -46.04 -41.90
N PRO A 5 -9.55 -45.33 -41.38
CA PRO A 5 -8.77 -45.65 -40.17
C PRO A 5 -8.92 -44.61 -39.02
N PHE A 6 -8.14 -44.77 -37.92
CA PHE A 6 -7.78 -43.90 -36.74
C PHE A 6 -8.17 -44.50 -35.34
N PRO A 7 -7.52 -44.14 -34.20
CA PRO A 7 -6.06 -44.08 -33.90
C PRO A 7 -5.60 -44.30 -32.41
N GLY A 8 -4.29 -44.20 -32.18
CA GLY A 8 -3.60 -43.85 -30.91
C GLY A 8 -2.12 -44.27 -30.98
N THR A 9 -1.06 -43.52 -30.66
CA THR A 9 -0.79 -42.29 -29.90
C THR A 9 0.57 -41.72 -30.40
N PRO A 10 0.85 -40.41 -30.31
CA PRO A 10 2.24 -39.96 -30.26
C PRO A 10 2.58 -38.93 -29.17
N LYS A 11 3.69 -39.24 -28.49
CA LYS A 11 4.76 -38.43 -27.89
C LYS A 11 4.58 -36.90 -27.85
N THR A 12 4.71 -36.35 -26.65
CA THR A 12 4.92 -34.93 -26.34
C THR A 12 6.31 -34.43 -26.78
N PRO A 13 6.42 -33.26 -27.44
CA PRO A 13 7.65 -32.49 -27.53
C PRO A 13 7.73 -31.45 -26.41
N GLY A 14 8.94 -31.23 -25.89
CA GLY A 14 9.24 -30.31 -24.79
C GLY A 14 9.07 -28.83 -25.13
N CYS A 15 8.66 -28.06 -24.13
CA CYS A 15 8.75 -26.62 -24.07
C CYS A 15 9.76 -26.25 -22.97
N GLU A 16 11.01 -25.95 -23.35
CA GLU A 16 11.89 -25.11 -22.53
C GLU A 16 11.66 -23.65 -22.96
N PRO A 17 11.46 -22.70 -22.02
CA PRO A 17 11.40 -21.28 -22.37
C PRO A 17 12.79 -20.73 -22.63
N ASP A 18 13.00 -20.19 -23.83
CA ASP A 18 14.18 -19.42 -24.24
C ASP A 18 14.30 -18.13 -23.40
N LEU A 19 15.45 -17.97 -22.74
CA LEU A 19 15.80 -16.89 -21.81
C LEU A 19 16.76 -15.86 -22.44
N SER A 20 16.79 -15.73 -23.76
CA SER A 20 17.72 -14.80 -24.42
C SER A 20 17.39 -13.31 -24.20
N PRO A 21 18.42 -12.43 -24.09
CA PRO A 21 18.25 -10.98 -23.86
C PRO A 21 17.71 -10.26 -25.10
N ILE A 22 16.95 -9.18 -24.89
CA ILE A 22 16.66 -8.20 -25.94
C ILE A 22 17.87 -7.26 -26.03
N ASP A 23 18.64 -7.39 -27.11
CA ASP A 23 19.77 -6.50 -27.39
C ASP A 23 19.30 -5.07 -27.67
N SER A 24 19.91 -4.11 -27.00
CA SER A 24 19.69 -2.68 -27.20
C SER A 24 20.30 -2.22 -28.53
N ALA A 25 19.47 -2.07 -29.56
CA ALA A 25 19.89 -1.45 -30.82
C ALA A 25 19.95 0.08 -30.67
N SER A 26 21.17 0.60 -30.66
CA SER A 26 21.50 2.02 -30.70
C SER A 26 21.11 2.65 -32.05
N GLY A 27 20.10 3.52 -32.05
CA GLY A 27 19.71 4.36 -33.19
C GLY A 27 19.43 5.79 -32.74
N ASN A 28 20.29 6.72 -33.16
CA ASN A 28 20.15 8.17 -32.94
C ASN A 28 18.83 8.69 -33.50
N ILE A 29 18.00 9.32 -32.66
CA ILE A 29 16.87 10.16 -33.09
C ILE A 29 17.03 11.53 -32.45
N HIS A 30 17.14 12.55 -33.29
CA HIS A 30 17.23 13.95 -32.89
C HIS A 30 16.02 14.36 -32.04
N ALA A 31 16.33 14.94 -30.87
CA ALA A 31 15.34 15.50 -29.95
C ALA A 31 14.67 16.74 -30.55
N ASN A 32 13.34 16.73 -30.59
CA ASN A 32 12.53 17.93 -30.73
C ASN A 32 11.78 18.12 -29.42
N GLU A 33 12.08 19.21 -28.71
CA GLU A 33 11.56 19.53 -27.38
C GLU A 33 10.09 19.97 -27.45
N SER A 34 9.18 19.21 -26.84
CA SER A 34 7.99 19.69 -26.11
C SER A 34 7.14 18.51 -25.59
N GLN A 35 6.46 18.73 -24.45
CA GLN A 35 5.34 17.95 -23.85
C GLN A 35 5.66 17.07 -22.62
N ASP A 36 4.88 17.32 -21.54
CA ASP A 36 4.38 16.49 -20.42
C ASP A 36 5.31 15.43 -19.77
N PRO A 37 5.25 15.16 -18.44
CA PRO A 37 5.99 14.06 -17.84
C PRO A 37 5.25 12.72 -18.10
N LEU A 38 5.12 12.35 -19.38
CA LEU A 38 4.84 10.98 -19.79
C LEU A 38 6.13 10.18 -19.56
N ALA A 39 6.05 9.13 -18.74
CA ALA A 39 7.16 8.19 -18.56
C ALA A 39 7.73 7.79 -19.94
N SER A 40 9.04 7.89 -20.13
CA SER A 40 9.64 7.55 -21.40
C SER A 40 9.41 6.06 -21.70
N LEU A 41 9.44 5.68 -22.98
CA LEU A 41 9.34 4.27 -23.38
C LEU A 41 10.37 3.39 -22.61
N SER A 42 11.56 3.94 -22.38
CA SER A 42 12.62 3.31 -21.58
C SER A 42 12.21 3.10 -20.11
N ASP A 43 11.52 4.05 -19.49
CA ASP A 43 11.07 3.95 -18.10
C ASP A 43 9.99 2.87 -17.94
N LEU A 44 9.07 2.79 -18.90
CA LEU A 44 8.02 1.75 -18.90
C LEU A 44 8.61 0.35 -19.05
N TYR A 45 9.64 0.17 -19.88
CA TYR A 45 10.35 -1.11 -19.97
C TYR A 45 11.12 -1.44 -18.69
N ALA A 46 11.77 -0.44 -18.08
CA ALA A 46 12.46 -0.61 -16.80
C ALA A 46 11.50 -0.96 -15.65
N GLU A 47 10.24 -0.52 -15.72
CA GLU A 47 9.18 -0.89 -14.77
C GLU A 47 8.61 -2.29 -15.05
N ALA A 48 8.33 -2.63 -16.31
CA ALA A 48 7.73 -3.91 -16.68
C ALA A 48 8.68 -5.11 -16.50
N TYR A 49 9.98 -4.94 -16.77
CA TYR A 49 10.94 -6.04 -16.75
C TYR A 49 11.04 -6.76 -15.39
N PRO A 50 11.32 -6.08 -14.26
CA PRO A 50 11.43 -6.76 -12.96
C PRO A 50 10.10 -7.41 -12.54
N LEU A 51 8.96 -6.78 -12.86
CA LEU A 51 7.64 -7.33 -12.56
C LEU A 51 7.35 -8.59 -13.38
N ALA A 52 7.76 -8.62 -14.65
CA ALA A 52 7.60 -9.80 -15.51
C ALA A 52 8.48 -10.96 -15.05
N VAL A 53 9.73 -10.69 -14.67
CA VAL A 53 10.64 -11.70 -14.09
C VAL A 53 10.04 -12.26 -12.80
N GLN A 54 9.57 -11.38 -11.91
CA GLN A 54 8.94 -11.80 -10.67
C GLN A 54 7.66 -12.60 -10.93
N ALA A 55 6.80 -12.18 -11.87
CA ALA A 55 5.58 -12.88 -12.21
C ALA A 55 5.85 -14.34 -12.60
N VAL A 56 6.83 -14.56 -13.48
CA VAL A 56 7.25 -15.88 -13.94
C VAL A 56 7.85 -16.71 -12.80
N GLN A 57 8.65 -16.09 -11.93
CA GLN A 57 9.26 -16.78 -10.80
C GLN A 57 8.24 -17.22 -9.76
N GLU A 58 7.29 -16.36 -9.42
CA GLU A 58 6.21 -16.69 -8.48
C GLU A 58 5.27 -17.75 -9.08
N ASP A 59 5.02 -17.71 -10.39
CA ASP A 59 4.24 -18.75 -11.08
C ASP A 59 4.94 -20.11 -11.04
N ALA A 60 6.25 -20.13 -11.27
CA ALA A 60 7.07 -21.33 -11.19
C ALA A 60 7.17 -21.89 -9.75
N ASN A 61 7.17 -21.01 -8.74
CA ASN A 61 7.18 -21.38 -7.33
C ASN A 61 5.81 -21.86 -6.80
N GLY A 62 4.76 -21.81 -7.63
CA GLY A 62 3.40 -22.21 -7.24
C GLY A 62 2.61 -21.15 -6.48
N ASP A 63 3.14 -19.92 -6.31
CA ASP A 63 2.36 -18.77 -5.82
C ASP A 63 1.57 -18.15 -6.98
N HIS A 64 0.61 -18.93 -7.48
CA HIS A 64 -0.23 -18.52 -8.61
C HIS A 64 -1.03 -17.24 -8.29
N HIS A 65 -1.28 -16.93 -7.02
CA HIS A 65 -1.99 -15.70 -6.67
C HIS A 65 -1.15 -14.45 -6.92
N THR A 66 0.08 -14.41 -6.40
CA THR A 66 1.00 -13.29 -6.64
C THR A 66 1.41 -13.23 -8.11
N ALA A 67 1.67 -14.37 -8.74
CA ALA A 67 1.96 -14.45 -10.17
C ALA A 67 0.88 -13.78 -11.04
N ARG A 68 -0.41 -14.07 -10.78
CA ARG A 68 -1.52 -13.45 -11.50
C ARG A 68 -1.55 -11.93 -11.38
N LEU A 69 -1.37 -11.40 -10.16
CA LEU A 69 -1.38 -9.95 -9.94
C LEU A 69 -0.26 -9.26 -10.72
N LEU A 70 0.95 -9.85 -10.67
CA LEU A 70 2.11 -9.33 -11.39
C LEU A 70 1.91 -9.45 -12.91
N TYR A 71 1.34 -10.55 -13.42
CA TYR A 71 0.99 -10.66 -14.84
C TYR A 71 0.00 -9.59 -15.30
N CYS A 72 -1.04 -9.30 -14.50
CA CYS A 72 -1.98 -8.23 -14.79
C CYS A 72 -1.28 -6.85 -14.81
N GLU A 73 -0.41 -6.57 -13.84
CA GLU A 73 0.33 -5.31 -13.76
C GLU A 73 1.30 -5.12 -14.93
N VAL A 74 2.00 -6.18 -15.34
CA VAL A 74 2.85 -6.15 -16.55
C VAL A 74 2.01 -5.88 -17.80
N CYS A 75 0.81 -6.47 -17.91
CA CYS A 75 -0.09 -6.19 -19.03
C CYS A 75 -0.54 -4.72 -19.08
N GLU A 76 -0.83 -4.11 -17.93
CA GLU A 76 -1.17 -2.68 -17.87
C GLU A 76 -0.03 -1.79 -18.36
N ILE A 77 1.23 -2.14 -18.03
CA ILE A 77 2.41 -1.41 -18.49
C ILE A 77 2.64 -1.66 -19.99
N PHE A 78 2.46 -2.89 -20.47
CA PHE A 78 2.56 -3.23 -21.89
C PHE A 78 1.52 -2.50 -22.74
N ILE A 79 0.30 -2.28 -22.24
CA ILE A 79 -0.71 -1.45 -22.91
C ILE A 79 -0.21 -0.01 -23.06
N LYS A 80 0.49 0.55 -22.06
CA LYS A 80 1.09 1.89 -22.17
C LYS A 80 2.23 1.92 -23.19
N ILE A 81 3.08 0.90 -23.18
CA ILE A 81 4.18 0.75 -24.16
C ILE A 81 3.63 0.69 -25.59
N LEU A 82 2.60 -0.13 -25.84
CA LEU A 82 1.97 -0.26 -27.17
C LEU A 82 1.32 1.04 -27.67
N LYS A 83 0.93 1.96 -26.79
CA LYS A 83 0.42 3.29 -27.18
C LYS A 83 1.53 4.23 -27.63
N LEU A 84 2.75 4.05 -27.13
CA LEU A 84 3.90 4.92 -27.43
C LEU A 84 4.82 4.35 -28.52
N LEU A 85 4.80 3.04 -28.70
CA LEU A 85 5.64 2.33 -29.66
C LEU A 85 5.00 2.36 -31.06
N PRO A 86 5.72 2.73 -32.13
CA PRO A 86 5.18 2.66 -33.49
C PRO A 86 4.99 1.21 -33.94
N PRO A 87 4.05 0.92 -34.87
CA PRO A 87 3.88 -0.42 -35.43
C PRO A 87 5.17 -0.95 -36.04
N GLY A 88 5.60 -2.15 -35.63
CA GLY A 88 6.86 -2.76 -36.02
C GLY A 88 7.12 -4.06 -35.25
N GLU A 89 8.30 -4.65 -35.45
CA GLU A 89 8.67 -5.94 -34.85
C GLU A 89 8.63 -5.91 -33.32
N GLU A 90 9.11 -4.82 -32.72
CA GLU A 90 9.07 -4.60 -31.27
C GLU A 90 7.63 -4.46 -30.75
N HIS A 91 6.78 -3.74 -31.48
CA HIS A 91 5.36 -3.60 -31.15
C HIS A 91 4.62 -4.94 -31.19
N ASP A 92 4.93 -5.78 -32.18
CA ASP A 92 4.35 -7.11 -32.28
C ASP A 92 4.90 -8.07 -31.22
N LEU A 93 6.15 -7.89 -30.78
CA LEU A 93 6.73 -8.64 -29.66
C LEU A 93 6.02 -8.29 -28.34
N VAL A 94 5.88 -7.01 -28.02
CA VAL A 94 5.20 -6.55 -26.79
C VAL A 94 3.73 -6.98 -26.79
N ARG A 95 3.05 -6.87 -27.93
CA ARG A 95 1.65 -7.34 -28.08
C ARG A 95 1.54 -8.84 -27.77
N ARG A 96 2.40 -9.67 -28.38
CA ARG A 96 2.40 -11.13 -28.14
C ARG A 96 2.70 -11.49 -26.69
N LYS A 97 3.67 -10.81 -26.05
CA LYS A 97 3.98 -11.03 -24.63
C LYS A 97 2.84 -10.61 -23.71
N SER A 98 2.18 -9.49 -24.02
CA SER A 98 0.97 -9.05 -23.30
C SER A 98 -0.16 -10.07 -23.39
N GLU A 99 -0.41 -10.62 -24.58
CA GLU A 99 -1.41 -11.68 -24.78
C GLU A 99 -1.04 -12.96 -24.03
N GLN A 100 0.23 -13.35 -23.99
CA GLN A 100 0.70 -14.51 -23.23
C GLN A 100 0.48 -14.34 -21.73
N TYR A 101 0.87 -13.20 -21.16
CA TYR A 101 0.70 -12.93 -19.73
C TYR A 101 -0.78 -12.78 -19.35
N SER A 102 -1.59 -12.14 -20.19
CA SER A 102 -3.04 -12.04 -20.00
C SER A 102 -3.70 -13.42 -19.99
N LYS A 103 -3.41 -14.28 -20.98
CA LYS A 103 -3.93 -15.66 -21.02
C LYS A 103 -3.47 -16.49 -19.81
N ARG A 104 -2.22 -16.31 -19.35
CA ARG A 104 -1.73 -17.01 -18.16
C ARG A 104 -2.44 -16.54 -16.88
N ALA A 105 -2.66 -15.24 -16.74
CA ALA A 105 -3.43 -14.66 -15.63
C ALA A 105 -4.89 -15.15 -15.60
N GLU A 106 -5.52 -15.29 -16.77
CA GLU A 106 -6.86 -15.88 -16.92
C GLU A 106 -6.88 -17.37 -16.57
N ALA A 107 -5.94 -18.16 -17.05
CA ALA A 107 -5.85 -19.59 -16.72
C ALA A 107 -5.68 -19.84 -15.21
N ILE A 108 -4.85 -19.02 -14.56
CA ILE A 108 -4.70 -19.04 -13.10
C ILE A 108 -6.03 -18.69 -12.40
N TRP A 109 -6.79 -17.73 -12.93
CA TRP A 109 -8.10 -17.36 -12.38
C TRP A 109 -9.13 -18.49 -12.52
N GLU A 110 -9.23 -19.10 -13.69
CA GLU A 110 -10.19 -20.18 -13.97
C GLU A 110 -9.92 -21.44 -13.15
N SER A 111 -8.65 -21.77 -12.92
CA SER A 111 -8.25 -22.88 -12.03
C SER A 111 -8.69 -22.71 -10.57
N ARG A 112 -9.07 -21.49 -10.16
CA ARG A 112 -9.48 -21.15 -8.79
C ARG A 112 -11.00 -21.18 -8.60
N SER A 113 -11.77 -20.94 -9.67
CA SER A 113 -13.24 -20.95 -9.68
C SER A 113 -13.85 -22.35 -9.50
N THR A 114 -13.06 -23.40 -9.60
CA THR A 114 -13.46 -24.80 -9.35
C THR A 114 -13.10 -25.32 -7.96
N SER A 115 -12.41 -24.52 -7.13
CA SER A 115 -12.01 -24.88 -5.76
C SER A 115 -12.79 -24.06 -4.72
N THR A 116 -14.03 -24.45 -4.45
CA THR A 116 -14.71 -24.14 -3.19
C THR A 116 -14.20 -25.08 -2.09
N THR A 117 -12.98 -24.82 -1.61
CA THR A 117 -12.45 -25.57 -0.45
C THR A 117 -12.84 -24.85 0.84
N PRO A 118 -13.44 -25.53 1.84
CA PRO A 118 -13.67 -24.95 3.16
C PRO A 118 -12.35 -24.50 3.79
N VAL A 119 -12.40 -23.49 4.66
CA VAL A 119 -11.25 -23.01 5.46
C VAL A 119 -10.57 -24.22 6.12
N LYS A 120 -9.43 -24.65 5.57
CA LYS A 120 -8.60 -25.70 6.18
C LYS A 120 -8.12 -25.16 7.52
N HIS A 121 -8.12 -26.02 8.54
CA HIS A 121 -7.36 -25.76 9.76
C HIS A 121 -5.89 -25.51 9.36
N ILE A 122 -5.43 -24.27 9.53
CA ILE A 122 -4.01 -23.93 9.42
C ILE A 122 -3.31 -24.79 10.47
N LYS A 123 -2.50 -25.77 10.01
CA LYS A 123 -1.67 -26.55 10.92
C LYS A 123 -0.70 -25.59 11.60
N GLU A 124 -0.59 -25.67 12.93
CA GLU A 124 0.42 -24.88 13.62
C GLU A 124 1.81 -25.22 13.06
N LEU A 125 2.54 -24.17 12.66
CA LEU A 125 3.93 -24.31 12.22
C LEU A 125 4.76 -25.05 13.28
N PRO A 126 5.62 -26.00 12.87
CA PRO A 126 6.59 -26.63 13.76
C PRO A 126 7.40 -25.60 14.56
N ALA A 127 7.78 -25.94 15.79
CA ALA A 127 8.50 -25.02 16.68
C ALA A 127 9.80 -24.47 16.05
N TYR A 128 10.58 -25.33 15.38
CA TYR A 128 11.80 -24.93 14.69
C TYR A 128 11.55 -23.89 13.59
N GLU A 129 10.41 -23.96 12.90
CA GLU A 129 10.10 -23.09 11.77
C GLU A 129 9.70 -21.69 12.24
N LYS A 130 8.98 -21.61 13.38
CA LYS A 130 8.70 -20.33 14.05
C LYS A 130 10.00 -19.65 14.50
N LEU A 131 10.90 -20.40 15.14
CA LEU A 131 12.21 -19.91 15.56
C LEU A 131 13.06 -19.45 14.36
N ALA A 132 13.02 -20.19 13.25
CA ALA A 132 13.72 -19.81 12.02
C ALA A 132 13.17 -18.51 11.40
N GLN A 133 11.85 -18.30 11.41
CA GLN A 133 11.23 -17.05 10.97
C GLN A 133 11.62 -15.85 11.86
N GLU A 134 11.63 -16.04 13.18
CA GLU A 134 12.10 -15.02 14.13
C GLU A 134 13.59 -14.71 13.92
N ALA A 135 14.42 -15.73 13.71
CA ALA A 135 15.84 -15.60 13.45
C ALA A 135 16.12 -14.82 12.15
N GLN A 136 15.38 -15.12 11.09
CA GLN A 136 15.47 -14.44 9.80
C GLN A 136 15.01 -12.98 9.91
N PHE A 137 13.95 -12.71 10.66
CA PHE A 137 13.49 -11.34 10.93
C PHE A 137 14.58 -10.54 11.67
N ALA A 138 15.16 -11.08 12.74
CA ALA A 138 16.26 -10.44 13.47
C ALA A 138 17.47 -10.16 12.57
N PHE A 139 17.83 -11.10 11.69
CA PHE A 139 18.89 -10.92 10.71
C PHE A 139 18.63 -9.73 9.77
N GLU A 140 17.42 -9.61 9.22
CA GLU A 140 17.07 -8.51 8.34
C GLU A 140 17.12 -7.15 9.05
N GLN A 141 16.72 -7.11 10.33
CA GLN A 141 16.91 -5.92 11.16
C GLN A 141 18.40 -5.60 11.36
N ALA A 142 19.25 -6.60 11.59
CA ALA A 142 20.69 -6.40 11.71
C ALA A 142 21.30 -5.78 10.44
N VAL A 143 20.92 -6.28 9.26
CA VAL A 143 21.40 -5.75 7.97
C VAL A 143 20.94 -4.30 7.75
N ALA A 144 19.67 -4.01 8.06
CA ALA A 144 19.12 -2.65 7.93
C ALA A 144 19.84 -1.64 8.85
N GLU A 145 20.29 -2.09 10.02
CA GLU A 145 21.04 -1.29 10.98
C GLU A 145 22.50 -1.07 10.56
N GLN A 146 23.12 -2.10 9.98
CA GLN A 146 24.46 -2.00 9.43
C GLN A 146 24.54 -0.99 8.28
N GLU A 147 23.54 -0.94 7.39
CA GLU A 147 23.49 0.05 6.30
C GLU A 147 23.33 1.49 6.81
N LYS A 148 22.69 1.68 7.98
CA LYS A 148 22.61 2.97 8.68
C LYS A 148 23.87 3.33 9.47
N GLN A 149 24.94 2.55 9.34
CA GLN A 149 26.20 2.71 10.08
C GLN A 149 26.02 2.67 11.61
N HIS A 150 25.03 1.90 12.09
CA HIS A 150 24.76 1.74 13.51
C HIS A 150 25.24 0.37 14.01
N GLU A 151 26.55 0.24 14.17
CA GLU A 151 27.25 -1.03 14.36
C GLU A 151 26.81 -1.80 15.62
N GLN A 152 26.67 -1.13 16.77
CA GLN A 152 26.26 -1.78 18.00
C GLN A 152 24.84 -2.37 17.91
N GLY A 153 23.91 -1.63 17.29
CA GLY A 153 22.54 -2.12 17.07
C GLY A 153 22.48 -3.28 16.08
N ALA A 154 23.31 -3.26 15.04
CA ALA A 154 23.43 -4.37 14.10
C ALA A 154 23.98 -5.63 14.79
N LEU A 155 25.00 -5.49 15.65
CA LEU A 155 25.60 -6.61 16.37
C LEU A 155 24.61 -7.30 17.31
N ASP A 156 23.82 -6.52 18.07
CA ASP A 156 22.79 -7.03 18.96
C ASP A 156 21.76 -7.91 18.21
N PHE A 157 21.27 -7.44 17.05
CA PHE A 157 20.33 -8.20 16.23
C PHE A 157 20.97 -9.43 15.58
N TYR A 158 22.25 -9.38 15.19
CA TYR A 158 22.97 -10.55 14.71
C TYR A 158 23.13 -11.61 15.81
N MET A 159 23.37 -11.20 17.06
CA MET A 159 23.43 -12.11 18.21
C MET A 159 22.07 -12.75 18.48
N ASP A 160 20.99 -11.95 18.53
CA ASP A 160 19.62 -12.46 18.71
C ASP A 160 19.25 -13.46 17.58
N SER A 161 19.64 -13.16 16.33
CA SER A 161 19.44 -14.05 15.17
C SER A 161 20.20 -15.39 15.30
N ALA A 162 21.47 -15.34 15.70
CA ALA A 162 22.30 -16.54 15.87
C ALA A 162 21.73 -17.48 16.94
N ASP A 163 21.31 -16.92 18.08
CA ASP A 163 20.72 -17.68 19.18
C ASP A 163 19.42 -18.37 18.75
N LEU A 164 18.58 -17.70 17.95
CA LEU A 164 17.33 -18.25 17.43
C LEU A 164 17.56 -19.33 16.37
N PHE A 165 18.51 -19.15 15.44
CA PHE A 165 18.88 -20.19 14.48
C PHE A 165 19.45 -21.44 15.17
N LEU A 166 20.25 -21.25 16.23
CA LEU A 166 20.76 -22.36 17.03
C LEU A 166 19.64 -23.13 17.75
N GLN A 167 18.64 -22.43 18.28
CA GLN A 167 17.46 -23.05 18.89
C GLN A 167 16.63 -23.81 17.83
N ALA A 168 16.39 -23.20 16.67
CA ALA A 168 15.70 -23.86 15.56
C ALA A 168 16.42 -25.14 15.11
N TRP A 169 17.74 -25.10 15.02
CA TRP A 169 18.56 -26.25 14.63
C TRP A 169 18.48 -27.40 15.66
N LYS A 170 18.40 -27.09 16.96
CA LYS A 170 18.20 -28.08 18.03
C LYS A 170 16.83 -28.76 17.93
N ASP A 171 15.79 -27.99 17.60
CA ASP A 171 14.40 -28.44 17.51
C ASP A 171 14.08 -29.18 16.20
N ALA A 172 14.84 -28.94 15.14
CA ALA A 172 14.69 -29.64 13.88
C ALA A 172 15.04 -31.14 14.06
N THR A 173 14.30 -32.01 13.38
CA THR A 173 14.55 -33.47 13.40
C THR A 173 15.06 -34.02 12.06
N ASP A 174 14.78 -33.31 10.97
CA ASP A 174 15.21 -33.63 9.62
C ASP A 174 16.64 -33.13 9.35
N GLY A 175 17.51 -34.00 8.81
CA GLY A 175 18.90 -33.68 8.51
C GLY A 175 19.08 -32.58 7.46
N VAL A 176 18.23 -32.53 6.43
CA VAL A 176 18.31 -31.51 5.37
C VAL A 176 17.97 -30.12 5.93
N ILE A 177 16.97 -30.06 6.83
CA ILE A 177 16.58 -28.82 7.51
C ILE A 177 17.69 -28.36 8.46
N LYS A 178 18.31 -29.30 9.19
CA LYS A 178 19.46 -28.99 10.05
C LYS A 178 20.61 -28.41 9.27
N ASP A 179 20.98 -29.00 8.14
CA ASP A 179 22.08 -28.50 7.30
C ASP A 179 21.79 -27.07 6.80
N ALA A 180 20.55 -26.80 6.38
CA ALA A 180 20.14 -25.47 5.95
C ALA A 180 20.17 -24.43 7.09
N LEU A 181 19.69 -24.78 8.29
CA LEU A 181 19.74 -23.90 9.46
C LEU A 181 21.18 -23.66 9.93
N GLU A 182 22.04 -24.68 9.86
CA GLU A 182 23.46 -24.55 10.18
C GLU A 182 24.17 -23.62 9.21
N GLN A 183 23.89 -23.73 7.91
CA GLN A 183 24.44 -22.81 6.90
C GLN A 183 24.05 -21.36 7.19
N ARG A 184 22.78 -21.10 7.56
CA ARG A 184 22.31 -19.77 7.96
C ARG A 184 23.01 -19.28 9.22
N LEU A 185 23.11 -20.12 10.25
CA LEU A 185 23.82 -19.79 11.49
C LEU A 185 25.28 -19.38 11.23
N ARG A 186 25.98 -20.10 10.34
CA ARG A 186 27.35 -19.77 9.94
C ARG A 186 27.47 -18.41 9.24
N ASP A 187 26.55 -18.08 8.32
CA ASP A 187 26.51 -16.76 7.67
C ASP A 187 26.28 -15.63 8.69
N VAL A 188 25.33 -15.82 9.62
CA VAL A 188 25.02 -14.85 10.68
C VAL A 188 26.25 -14.60 11.57
N ILE A 189 26.91 -15.67 12.05
CA ILE A 189 28.10 -15.57 12.90
C ILE A 189 29.24 -14.87 12.14
N SER A 190 29.49 -15.24 10.88
CA SER A 190 30.55 -14.63 10.08
C SER A 190 30.33 -13.13 9.89
N ARG A 191 29.09 -12.68 9.66
CA ARG A 191 28.77 -11.25 9.56
C ARG A 191 28.93 -10.52 10.90
N ALA A 192 28.53 -11.15 12.01
CA ALA A 192 28.72 -10.60 13.34
C ALA A 192 30.21 -10.43 13.69
N GLU A 193 31.05 -11.40 13.32
CA GLU A 193 32.50 -11.36 13.51
C GLU A 193 33.17 -10.26 12.66
N ASN A 194 32.76 -10.12 11.40
CA ASN A 194 33.23 -9.03 10.54
C ASN A 194 32.92 -7.65 11.12
N LEU A 195 31.78 -7.50 11.82
CA LEU A 195 31.44 -6.26 12.53
C LEU A 195 32.32 -6.00 13.76
N LYS A 196 32.72 -7.06 14.49
CA LYS A 196 33.62 -6.95 15.66
C LYS A 196 35.05 -6.55 15.28
N GLY A 197 35.42 -6.64 13.99
CA GLY A 197 36.75 -6.35 13.46
C GLY A 197 37.04 -4.88 13.12
N VAL A 198 36.10 -3.94 13.37
CA VAL A 198 36.28 -2.52 13.03
C VAL A 198 36.53 -1.70 14.30
N SER A 199 37.75 -1.19 14.44
CA SER A 199 38.13 -0.21 15.46
C SER A 199 37.71 1.19 15.01
N ILE A 200 37.03 1.94 15.88
CA ILE A 200 36.62 3.32 15.67
C ILE A 200 37.86 4.22 15.73
N ASP A 201 38.28 4.75 14.58
CA ASP A 201 39.18 5.91 14.47
C ASP A 201 38.53 7.02 13.64
N THR A 202 38.99 8.25 13.89
CA THR A 202 38.22 9.50 13.87
C THR A 202 38.13 10.24 12.51
N MET A 203 37.03 11.01 12.31
CA MET A 203 36.78 12.15 11.37
C MET A 203 36.52 11.87 9.86
N PRO A 204 36.01 12.81 9.02
CA PRO A 204 35.12 13.98 9.21
C PRO A 204 33.83 13.94 8.33
N LEU A 205 32.88 14.84 8.63
CA LEU A 205 31.61 15.06 7.91
C LEU A 205 31.78 15.44 6.44
N LEU A 206 31.19 14.66 5.53
CA LEU A 206 30.98 15.02 4.12
C LEU A 206 29.52 15.42 3.88
N LYS A 207 29.34 16.66 3.41
CA LYS A 207 28.07 17.23 2.97
C LYS A 207 27.55 16.51 1.72
N VAL A 208 26.33 16.00 1.81
CA VAL A 208 25.51 15.69 0.63
C VAL A 208 24.81 16.98 0.19
N LYS A 209 24.98 17.37 -1.06
CA LYS A 209 24.16 18.42 -1.69
C LYS A 209 22.77 17.85 -1.94
N SER A 210 21.82 18.18 -1.07
CA SER A 210 20.39 18.09 -1.38
C SER A 210 19.94 19.37 -2.09
N GLY A 211 19.06 19.23 -3.07
CA GLY A 211 18.29 20.37 -3.59
C GLY A 211 17.65 21.13 -2.43
N SER A 212 17.58 22.45 -2.56
CA SER A 212 17.21 23.38 -1.48
C SER A 212 15.93 22.95 -0.77
N ALA A 213 16.07 22.35 0.42
CA ALA A 213 14.97 22.10 1.33
C ALA A 213 14.37 23.43 1.80
N PRO A 214 13.05 23.51 2.04
CA PRO A 214 12.41 24.72 2.52
C PRO A 214 13.03 25.19 3.85
N VAL A 215 13.19 26.51 3.98
CA VAL A 215 13.84 27.13 5.14
C VAL A 215 12.91 27.00 6.36
N ILE A 216 13.34 26.21 7.34
CA ILE A 216 12.69 26.15 8.65
C ILE A 216 13.09 27.41 9.41
N SER A 217 12.15 28.34 9.59
CA SER A 217 12.34 29.51 10.45
C SER A 217 11.76 29.19 11.83
N GLY A 218 12.62 28.84 12.78
CA GLY A 218 12.29 28.53 14.17
C GLY A 218 13.53 28.05 14.94
N PRO A 219 13.54 28.10 16.28
CA PRO A 219 14.64 27.53 17.05
C PRO A 219 14.75 26.03 16.74
N SER A 220 15.97 25.55 16.46
CA SER A 220 16.24 24.13 16.18
C SER A 220 16.00 23.22 17.40
N ASN A 221 15.84 23.81 18.58
CA ASN A 221 15.59 23.13 19.85
C ASN A 221 14.26 23.60 20.44
N LEU A 222 13.45 22.64 20.89
CA LEU A 222 12.20 22.90 21.59
C LEU A 222 12.46 23.67 22.89
N THR A 223 11.66 24.70 23.15
CA THR A 223 11.70 25.42 24.42
C THR A 223 11.20 24.55 25.59
N PRO A 224 11.56 24.86 26.85
CA PRO A 224 11.02 24.15 28.01
C PRO A 224 9.48 24.15 28.06
N GLN A 225 8.84 25.24 27.61
CA GLN A 225 7.40 25.37 27.50
C GLN A 225 6.84 24.40 26.46
N GLU A 226 7.42 24.37 25.25
CA GLU A 226 7.01 23.42 24.20
C GLU A 226 7.18 21.97 24.64
N LEU A 227 8.29 21.64 25.33
CA LEU A 227 8.49 20.31 25.91
C LEU A 227 7.41 19.97 26.94
N GLN A 228 6.98 20.94 27.75
CA GLN A 228 5.90 20.73 28.71
C GLN A 228 4.55 20.54 28.01
N VAL A 229 4.26 21.30 26.95
CA VAL A 229 3.05 21.11 26.12
C VAL A 229 3.06 19.71 25.49
N LEU A 230 4.19 19.28 24.92
CA LEU A 230 4.33 17.93 24.35
C LEU A 230 4.16 16.82 25.38
N LYS A 231 4.66 17.03 26.61
CA LYS A 231 4.44 16.10 27.73
C LYS A 231 2.96 16.04 28.13
N THR A 232 2.28 17.17 28.23
CA THR A 232 0.85 17.20 28.60
C THR A 232 -0.01 16.57 27.50
N THR A 233 0.26 16.90 26.23
CA THR A 233 -0.50 16.44 25.06
C THR A 233 -0.19 15.00 24.64
N MET A 234 0.70 14.30 25.34
CA MET A 234 0.95 12.87 25.09
C MET A 234 -0.13 11.96 25.66
N LEU A 235 -0.93 12.45 26.62
CA LEU A 235 -2.05 11.70 27.17
C LEU A 235 -3.28 11.92 26.29
N ILE A 236 -3.67 10.89 25.52
CA ILE A 236 -4.82 10.92 24.62
C ILE A 236 -5.66 9.70 24.95
N ASN A 237 -6.96 9.87 25.21
CA ASN A 237 -7.88 8.78 25.57
C ASN A 237 -7.31 7.87 26.69
N SER A 238 -6.75 8.51 27.73
CA SER A 238 -6.12 7.85 28.89
C SER A 238 -4.90 6.96 28.57
N LYS A 239 -4.36 7.04 27.35
CA LYS A 239 -3.17 6.30 26.88
C LYS A 239 -2.04 7.27 26.55
N LYS A 240 -0.79 6.81 26.67
CA LYS A 240 0.40 7.64 26.41
C LYS A 240 0.94 7.42 25.00
N TYR A 241 0.97 8.48 24.20
CA TYR A 241 1.53 8.49 22.85
C TYR A 241 2.68 9.48 22.76
N HIS A 242 3.89 8.95 22.88
CA HIS A 242 5.09 9.77 22.84
C HIS A 242 5.35 10.33 21.43
N PRO A 243 6.02 11.48 21.33
CA PRO A 243 6.58 11.97 20.07
C PRO A 243 7.41 10.90 19.35
N TRP A 244 7.38 10.95 18.03
CA TRP A 244 8.19 10.10 17.17
C TRP A 244 9.68 10.46 17.31
N SER A 245 10.52 9.45 17.46
CA SER A 245 11.99 9.56 17.48
C SER A 245 12.53 8.38 16.67
N ASP A 246 13.28 8.67 15.60
CA ASP A 246 13.88 7.60 14.77
C ASP A 246 14.95 6.79 15.53
N LEU A 247 15.49 7.35 16.62
CA LEU A 247 16.45 6.68 17.49
C LEU A 247 15.79 5.57 18.33
N ASP A 248 14.57 5.84 18.83
CA ASP A 248 13.88 4.95 19.79
C ASP A 248 13.18 3.77 19.10
N VAL A 249 12.95 3.83 17.79
CA VAL A 249 12.16 2.82 17.03
C VAL A 249 12.70 1.41 17.25
N LYS A 250 14.02 1.26 17.36
CA LYS A 250 14.70 -0.04 17.50
C LYS A 250 14.45 -0.68 18.85
N ASP A 251 14.69 0.06 19.92
CA ASP A 251 14.46 -0.39 21.30
C ASP A 251 12.99 -0.75 21.52
N LEU A 252 12.09 -0.02 20.87
CA LEU A 252 10.66 -0.30 20.91
C LEU A 252 10.25 -1.53 20.09
N LEU A 253 11.00 -1.92 19.07
CA LEU A 253 10.68 -3.10 18.26
C LEU A 253 11.35 -4.37 18.78
N ARG A 254 12.36 -4.24 19.63
CA ARG A 254 13.01 -5.36 20.31
C ARG A 254 12.04 -6.00 21.29
N GLU A 255 11.58 -7.18 20.95
CA GLU A 255 10.68 -7.99 21.77
C GLU A 255 11.23 -9.41 21.86
N LYS A 256 11.19 -9.99 23.06
CA LYS A 256 11.54 -11.40 23.27
C LYS A 256 10.25 -12.20 23.28
N GLY A 257 9.78 -12.56 22.09
CA GLY A 257 8.55 -13.33 21.87
C GLY A 257 7.30 -12.49 21.59
N PRO A 258 6.11 -13.10 21.63
CA PRO A 258 4.88 -12.48 21.11
C PRO A 258 4.41 -11.28 21.93
N PHE A 259 4.42 -10.09 21.31
CA PHE A 259 4.02 -8.84 21.97
C PHE A 259 2.55 -8.85 22.41
N THR A 260 2.30 -8.28 23.59
CA THR A 260 0.97 -7.98 24.11
C THR A 260 0.90 -6.50 24.46
N ASP A 261 -0.13 -5.84 23.95
CA ASP A 261 -0.32 -4.40 24.17
C ASP A 261 -0.65 -4.13 25.65
N PRO A 262 0.17 -3.33 26.37
CA PRO A 262 -0.09 -3.02 27.78
C PRO A 262 -1.38 -2.22 27.98
N ASP A 263 -1.86 -1.53 26.93
CA ASP A 263 -3.13 -0.79 26.98
C ASP A 263 -4.36 -1.71 26.83
N GLY A 264 -4.15 -3.02 26.66
CA GLY A 264 -5.21 -4.02 26.55
C GLY A 264 -5.87 -4.08 25.17
N MET A 265 -7.07 -4.68 25.14
CA MET A 265 -7.86 -4.81 23.92
C MET A 265 -8.62 -3.51 23.63
N LEU A 266 -8.82 -3.22 22.34
CA LEU A 266 -9.58 -2.06 21.92
C LEU A 266 -11.09 -2.28 22.18
N PRO A 267 -11.79 -1.27 22.71
CA PRO A 267 -13.25 -1.26 22.72
C PRO A 267 -13.79 -1.49 21.29
N LEU A 268 -14.86 -2.27 21.19
CA LEU A 268 -15.53 -2.60 19.94
C LEU A 268 -16.86 -1.85 19.87
N SER A 269 -17.28 -1.44 18.67
CA SER A 269 -18.63 -0.91 18.48
C SER A 269 -19.70 -1.99 18.70
N ASP A 270 -20.94 -1.60 19.00
CA ASP A 270 -22.06 -2.55 19.14
C ASP A 270 -22.23 -3.46 17.92
N LYS A 271 -22.03 -2.91 16.71
CA LYS A 271 -22.07 -3.67 15.46
C LYS A 271 -20.99 -4.75 15.42
N GLN A 272 -19.76 -4.43 15.84
CA GLN A 272 -18.69 -5.41 15.92
C GLN A 272 -18.96 -6.43 17.03
N ILE A 273 -19.38 -6.00 18.24
CA ILE A 273 -19.70 -6.91 19.34
C ILE A 273 -20.68 -7.98 18.90
N SER A 274 -21.72 -7.61 18.14
CA SER A 274 -22.75 -8.54 17.66
C SER A 274 -22.22 -9.67 16.75
N LYS A 275 -21.07 -9.45 16.10
CA LYS A 275 -20.44 -10.38 15.15
C LYS A 275 -19.07 -10.86 15.64
N PHE A 276 -18.67 -10.48 16.85
CA PHE A 276 -17.32 -10.68 17.34
C PHE A 276 -17.09 -12.14 17.75
N GLY A 277 -16.16 -12.80 17.07
CA GLY A 277 -15.74 -14.16 17.40
C GLY A 277 -14.68 -14.18 18.50
N SER A 278 -13.46 -13.76 18.18
CA SER A 278 -12.32 -13.71 19.10
C SER A 278 -11.17 -12.91 18.51
N TRP A 279 -10.27 -12.40 19.37
CA TRP A 279 -9.00 -11.82 18.94
C TRP A 279 -8.01 -12.94 18.59
N LYS A 280 -7.49 -12.93 17.36
CA LYS A 280 -6.45 -13.87 16.90
C LYS A 280 -5.20 -13.12 16.42
N ARG A 281 -4.02 -13.73 16.53
CA ARG A 281 -2.78 -13.24 15.90
C ARG A 281 -2.75 -13.63 14.42
N VAL A 282 -2.05 -12.87 13.59
CA VAL A 282 -1.85 -13.17 12.16
C VAL A 282 -1.31 -14.57 11.90
N SER A 283 -0.36 -15.03 12.71
CA SER A 283 0.18 -16.39 12.60
C SER A 283 -0.84 -17.52 12.85
N GLN A 284 -2.04 -17.21 13.36
CA GLN A 284 -3.11 -18.19 13.61
C GLN A 284 -4.16 -18.24 12.48
N ILE A 285 -4.05 -17.34 11.50
CA ILE A 285 -5.12 -17.02 10.52
C ILE A 285 -4.57 -16.79 9.10
N MET A 286 -3.26 -16.60 8.94
CA MET A 286 -2.57 -16.45 7.67
C MET A 286 -1.33 -17.34 7.66
N GLU A 287 -1.13 -18.12 6.60
CA GLU A 287 0.01 -19.02 6.45
C GLU A 287 1.30 -18.25 6.10
N ASN A 288 1.22 -17.30 5.16
CA ASN A 288 2.38 -16.55 4.65
C ASN A 288 2.13 -15.03 4.70
N PRO A 289 2.04 -14.44 5.91
CA PRO A 289 1.71 -13.03 6.08
C PRO A 289 2.79 -12.10 5.49
N LYS A 290 2.34 -11.09 4.75
CA LYS A 290 3.18 -10.01 4.22
C LYS A 290 2.64 -8.68 4.74
N MET A 291 3.52 -7.77 5.12
CA MET A 291 3.09 -6.43 5.52
C MET A 291 2.44 -5.72 4.33
N ILE A 292 3.14 -5.67 3.21
CA ILE A 292 2.68 -5.14 1.94
C ILE A 292 2.97 -6.19 0.86
N CYS A 293 1.93 -6.61 0.14
CA CYS A 293 2.06 -7.31 -1.14
C CYS A 293 2.10 -6.26 -2.26
N LEU A 294 1.15 -5.33 -2.24
CA LEU A 294 0.98 -4.28 -3.22
C LEU A 294 0.24 -3.08 -2.61
N ILE A 295 0.84 -1.89 -2.69
CA ILE A 295 0.10 -0.66 -2.39
C ILE A 295 -0.87 -0.38 -3.53
N SER A 296 -2.14 -0.68 -3.30
CA SER A 296 -3.23 -0.41 -4.23
C SER A 296 -4.45 0.09 -3.49
N SER A 297 -5.11 1.11 -4.05
CA SER A 297 -6.43 1.54 -3.59
C SER A 297 -7.51 0.52 -3.93
N THR A 298 -7.34 -0.27 -5.01
CA THR A 298 -8.35 -1.24 -5.48
C THR A 298 -8.56 -2.39 -4.50
N SER A 299 -7.51 -2.80 -3.78
CA SER A 299 -7.56 -3.94 -2.88
C SER A 299 -8.17 -3.64 -1.51
N ILE A 300 -8.31 -2.36 -1.15
CA ILE A 300 -8.80 -1.96 0.18
C ILE A 300 -10.32 -2.05 0.22
N VAL A 301 -10.82 -2.77 1.22
CA VAL A 301 -12.25 -2.94 1.50
C VAL A 301 -12.52 -2.64 2.97
N GLN A 302 -13.51 -1.80 3.21
CA GLN A 302 -14.05 -1.56 4.54
C GLN A 302 -15.07 -2.64 4.91
N ASP A 303 -14.93 -3.23 6.10
CA ASP A 303 -15.90 -4.18 6.65
C ASP A 303 -16.76 -3.50 7.74
N ILE A 304 -16.91 -4.11 8.93
CA ILE A 304 -17.70 -3.60 10.04
C ILE A 304 -16.89 -2.51 10.78
N VAL A 305 -16.56 -1.43 10.08
CA VAL A 305 -15.83 -0.27 10.59
C VAL A 305 -16.75 0.94 10.54
N THR A 306 -16.73 1.73 11.60
CA THR A 306 -17.55 2.94 11.74
C THR A 306 -16.98 4.14 11.00
N ASP A 307 -15.66 4.19 10.82
CA ASP A 307 -14.95 5.32 10.22
C ASP A 307 -14.63 5.11 8.74
N CYS A 308 -15.54 5.53 7.86
CA CYS A 308 -15.33 5.46 6.41
C CYS A 308 -14.31 6.47 5.87
N SER A 309 -14.17 7.63 6.51
CA SER A 309 -13.26 8.68 6.07
C SER A 309 -11.80 8.29 6.23
N PHE A 310 -11.48 7.51 7.27
CA PHE A 310 -10.12 6.98 7.40
C PHE A 310 -9.80 5.97 6.29
N VAL A 311 -10.75 5.11 5.91
CA VAL A 311 -10.53 4.15 4.82
C VAL A 311 -10.41 4.84 3.46
N ALA A 312 -11.21 5.88 3.21
CA ALA A 312 -11.06 6.73 2.02
C ALA A 312 -9.67 7.39 2.00
N SER A 313 -9.16 7.82 3.15
CA SER A 313 -7.81 8.39 3.31
C SER A 313 -6.72 7.37 2.94
N LEU A 314 -6.84 6.11 3.39
CA LEU A 314 -5.92 5.03 2.96
C LEU A 314 -5.96 4.82 1.45
N CYS A 315 -7.15 4.84 0.83
CA CYS A 315 -7.32 4.66 -0.60
C CYS A 315 -6.64 5.78 -1.41
N VAL A 316 -6.85 7.05 -1.06
CA VAL A 316 -6.23 8.16 -1.80
C VAL A 316 -4.72 8.22 -1.57
N SER A 317 -4.24 7.92 -0.36
CA SER A 317 -2.79 7.83 -0.08
C SER A 317 -2.11 6.69 -0.84
N ALA A 318 -2.77 5.52 -0.95
CA ALA A 318 -2.26 4.41 -1.74
C ALA A 318 -2.18 4.74 -3.24
N SER A 319 -3.23 5.38 -3.79
CA SER A 319 -3.24 5.85 -5.18
C SER A 319 -2.13 6.86 -5.46
N TYR A 320 -1.95 7.83 -4.55
CA TYR A 320 -0.90 8.83 -4.64
C TYR A 320 0.50 8.20 -4.62
N GLU A 321 0.77 7.32 -3.65
CA GLU A 321 2.09 6.69 -3.52
C GLU A 321 2.46 5.89 -4.77
N ARG A 322 1.49 5.18 -5.35
CA ARG A 322 1.70 4.43 -6.60
C ARG A 322 1.95 5.35 -7.79
N ARG A 323 1.18 6.43 -7.93
CA ARG A 323 1.28 7.39 -9.04
C ARG A 323 2.57 8.19 -9.00
N TRP A 324 2.93 8.70 -7.83
CA TRP A 324 4.06 9.63 -7.65
C TRP A 324 5.35 8.96 -7.19
N LYS A 325 5.31 7.65 -6.89
CA LYS A 325 6.43 6.87 -6.33
C LYS A 325 7.03 7.53 -5.07
N LYS A 326 6.17 8.21 -4.30
CA LYS A 326 6.50 8.90 -3.04
C LYS A 326 5.81 8.20 -1.89
N GLN A 327 6.58 7.74 -0.91
CA GLN A 327 6.08 6.94 0.21
C GLN A 327 5.20 7.79 1.16
N LEU A 328 3.92 7.43 1.28
CA LEU A 328 3.00 7.92 2.32
C LEU A 328 2.62 6.78 3.27
N ILE A 329 2.14 5.66 2.71
CA ILE A 329 1.76 4.45 3.45
C ILE A 329 3.01 3.73 3.94
N ARG A 330 3.98 3.47 3.04
CA ARG A 330 5.24 2.83 3.45
C ARG A 330 5.97 3.64 4.51
N ALA A 331 5.89 4.96 4.42
CA ALA A 331 6.55 5.91 5.30
C ALA A 331 5.98 5.95 6.74
N CYS A 332 4.83 5.33 7.01
CA CYS A 332 4.25 5.33 8.36
C CYS A 332 4.36 4.01 9.12
N ILE A 333 4.75 2.89 8.49
CA ILE A 333 4.75 1.55 9.12
C ILE A 333 6.16 1.07 9.45
N TYR A 334 6.32 0.42 10.62
CA TYR A 334 7.54 -0.23 11.08
C TYR A 334 7.22 -1.57 11.77
N PRO A 335 8.13 -2.57 11.74
CA PRO A 335 9.54 -2.53 11.29
C PRO A 335 9.72 -2.40 9.77
N ARG A 336 10.91 -1.98 9.35
CA ARG A 336 11.31 -1.91 7.94
C ARG A 336 12.56 -2.72 7.70
N ASN A 337 12.69 -3.25 6.49
CA ASN A 337 13.92 -3.85 6.04
C ASN A 337 14.94 -2.77 5.62
N LYS A 338 16.09 -3.24 5.14
CA LYS A 338 17.21 -2.40 4.69
C LYS A 338 16.87 -1.45 3.53
N PHE A 339 15.92 -1.85 2.68
CA PHE A 339 15.43 -1.04 1.57
C PHE A 339 14.39 0.00 2.00
N GLY A 340 14.09 0.11 3.30
CA GLY A 340 13.06 1.01 3.82
C GLY A 340 11.63 0.50 3.59
N GLU A 341 11.46 -0.77 3.21
CA GLU A 341 10.15 -1.38 2.99
C GLU A 341 9.60 -1.98 4.30
N PRO A 342 8.33 -1.71 4.66
CA PRO A 342 7.69 -2.34 5.81
C PRO A 342 7.69 -3.87 5.71
N CYS A 343 8.02 -4.53 6.81
CA CYS A 343 8.14 -6.00 6.86
C CYS A 343 7.20 -6.62 7.90
N TYR A 344 6.89 -7.90 7.71
CA TYR A 344 6.12 -8.67 8.68
C TYR A 344 6.96 -8.88 9.94
N ASN A 345 6.37 -8.64 11.11
CA ASN A 345 6.97 -8.94 12.40
C ASN A 345 6.30 -10.20 13.00
N PRO A 346 7.02 -11.33 13.13
CA PRO A 346 6.50 -12.55 13.75
C PRO A 346 6.03 -12.37 15.20
N HIS A 347 6.64 -11.46 15.95
CA HIS A 347 6.23 -11.14 17.32
C HIS A 347 4.90 -10.36 17.37
N GLY A 348 4.46 -9.85 16.22
CA GLY A 348 3.19 -9.16 16.05
C GLY A 348 3.16 -7.76 16.65
N LYS A 349 4.32 -7.11 16.84
CA LYS A 349 4.43 -5.70 17.28
C LYS A 349 4.72 -4.79 16.09
N TYR A 350 3.89 -3.76 15.93
CA TYR A 350 4.06 -2.78 14.87
C TYR A 350 4.02 -1.37 15.46
N LEU A 351 4.84 -0.48 14.89
CA LEU A 351 4.77 0.94 15.18
C LEU A 351 4.21 1.64 13.95
N VAL A 352 3.18 2.44 14.16
CA VAL A 352 2.61 3.32 13.12
C VAL A 352 2.88 4.76 13.53
N LYS A 353 3.48 5.53 12.61
CA LYS A 353 3.76 6.95 12.75
C LYS A 353 2.53 7.75 12.31
N LEU A 354 1.84 8.40 13.24
CA LEU A 354 0.65 9.21 12.97
C LEU A 354 0.83 10.62 13.51
N THR A 355 0.49 11.65 12.73
CA THR A 355 0.54 13.05 13.16
C THR A 355 -0.67 13.39 14.01
N PHE A 356 -0.47 13.80 15.26
CA PHE A 356 -1.58 14.17 16.14
C PHE A 356 -1.15 15.24 17.14
N ASN A 357 -1.99 16.27 17.32
CA ASN A 357 -1.65 17.48 18.07
C ASN A 357 -0.35 18.14 17.56
N GLY A 358 -0.22 18.29 16.24
CA GLY A 358 0.90 19.03 15.62
C GLY A 358 2.24 18.29 15.56
N ILE A 359 2.31 17.02 15.98
CA ILE A 359 3.54 16.24 16.00
C ILE A 359 3.31 14.79 15.58
N ALA A 360 4.28 14.18 14.91
CA ALA A 360 4.28 12.74 14.68
C ALA A 360 4.36 11.99 16.03
N ARG A 361 3.46 11.05 16.25
CA ARG A 361 3.37 10.19 17.43
C ARG A 361 3.55 8.74 17.04
N ARG A 362 4.12 7.97 17.97
CA ARG A 362 4.26 6.52 17.84
C ARG A 362 3.03 5.81 18.38
N VAL A 363 2.40 4.98 17.56
CA VAL A 363 1.29 4.14 17.98
C VAL A 363 1.67 2.67 17.85
N VAL A 364 1.68 1.96 18.98
CA VAL A 364 2.01 0.53 19.03
C VAL A 364 0.73 -0.28 18.80
N SER A 365 0.75 -1.21 17.85
CA SER A 365 -0.38 -2.08 17.51
C SER A 365 0.02 -3.56 17.39
N LYS A 366 -0.96 -4.46 17.58
CA LYS A 366 -0.83 -5.93 17.45
C LYS A 366 -1.69 -6.47 16.31
N SER A 367 -1.18 -7.40 15.50
CA SER A 367 -1.91 -7.93 14.32
C SER A 367 -3.01 -8.99 14.62
N GLY A 368 -4.12 -9.00 13.84
CA GLY A 368 -5.25 -9.97 13.90
C GLY A 368 -6.41 -9.67 12.91
N THR A 369 -7.08 -10.70 12.33
CA THR A 369 -8.16 -10.66 11.27
C THR A 369 -9.55 -10.35 11.81
N LEU A 370 -10.59 -10.12 10.98
CA LEU A 370 -10.82 -9.07 9.98
C LEU A 370 -12.28 -8.67 10.23
N MET A 371 -12.46 -7.82 11.23
CA MET A 371 -13.68 -7.01 11.42
C MET A 371 -13.32 -5.52 11.31
N CYS A 372 -12.22 -5.28 10.58
CA CYS A 372 -11.51 -4.03 10.33
C CYS A 372 -11.24 -3.95 8.83
N THR A 373 -10.78 -2.79 8.33
CA THR A 373 -10.39 -2.67 6.91
C THR A 373 -9.36 -3.71 6.55
N PHE A 374 -9.54 -4.33 5.39
CA PHE A 374 -8.68 -5.39 4.90
C PHE A 374 -8.32 -5.23 3.43
N SER A 375 -7.30 -5.97 3.02
CA SER A 375 -6.94 -6.09 1.62
C SER A 375 -7.55 -7.35 1.02
N THR A 376 -8.07 -7.24 -0.20
CA THR A 376 -8.48 -8.40 -1.02
C THR A 376 -7.27 -9.22 -1.49
N ASN A 377 -6.05 -8.67 -1.41
CA ASN A 377 -4.83 -9.44 -1.56
C ASN A 377 -4.67 -10.36 -0.34
N LYS A 378 -4.62 -11.67 -0.60
CA LYS A 378 -4.44 -12.64 0.49
C LYS A 378 -3.14 -12.36 1.23
N ASN A 379 -3.19 -12.49 2.56
CA ASN A 379 -2.06 -12.36 3.48
C ASN A 379 -1.47 -10.94 3.61
N GLU A 380 -2.09 -9.90 3.05
CA GLU A 380 -1.62 -8.51 3.17
C GLU A 380 -2.19 -7.83 4.43
N LEU A 381 -1.34 -7.09 5.16
CA LEU A 381 -1.67 -6.58 6.50
C LEU A 381 -1.80 -5.06 6.62
N TRP A 382 -1.17 -4.28 5.73
CA TRP A 382 -0.98 -2.85 5.94
C TRP A 382 -2.26 -2.05 6.25
N PRO A 383 -3.43 -2.28 5.58
CA PRO A 383 -4.62 -1.48 5.87
C PRO A 383 -5.12 -1.73 7.30
N SER A 384 -5.14 -3.00 7.70
CA SER A 384 -5.62 -3.43 9.03
C SER A 384 -4.70 -2.95 10.15
N ILE A 385 -3.39 -2.93 9.93
CA ILE A 385 -2.41 -2.46 10.94
C ILE A 385 -2.52 -0.95 11.14
N ILE A 386 -2.63 -0.18 10.05
CA ILE A 386 -2.74 1.27 10.13
C ILE A 386 -4.09 1.68 10.75
N GLU A 387 -5.20 1.08 10.32
CA GLU A 387 -6.52 1.32 10.94
C GLU A 387 -6.50 0.99 12.42
N LYS A 388 -5.98 -0.18 12.82
CA LYS A 388 -5.95 -0.56 14.22
C LYS A 388 -5.14 0.42 15.07
N ALA A 389 -4.02 0.92 14.54
CA ALA A 389 -3.26 1.96 15.21
C ALA A 389 -4.05 3.27 15.31
N TYR A 390 -4.74 3.67 14.25
CA TYR A 390 -5.58 4.87 14.27
C TYR A 390 -6.75 4.73 15.28
N MET A 391 -7.48 3.63 15.27
CA MET A 391 -8.56 3.35 16.24
C MET A 391 -8.03 3.28 17.67
N LYS A 392 -6.82 2.76 17.89
CA LYS A 392 -6.17 2.82 19.21
C LYS A 392 -6.00 4.28 19.67
N LEU A 393 -5.46 5.14 18.79
CA LEU A 393 -5.28 6.56 19.05
C LEU A 393 -6.62 7.26 19.34
N MET A 394 -7.66 6.94 18.57
CA MET A 394 -9.00 7.52 18.68
C MET A 394 -9.85 6.96 19.83
N GLY A 395 -9.37 5.95 20.55
CA GLY A 395 -9.96 5.44 21.79
C GLY A 395 -10.47 4.00 21.69
N GLY A 396 -10.90 3.57 20.50
CA GLY A 396 -11.46 2.26 20.22
C GLY A 396 -12.14 2.24 18.86
N TYR A 397 -12.77 1.10 18.52
CA TYR A 397 -13.62 0.97 17.33
C TYR A 397 -15.07 1.38 17.56
N ASP A 398 -15.43 1.74 18.80
CA ASP A 398 -16.67 2.46 19.14
C ASP A 398 -16.61 3.95 18.74
N PHE A 399 -15.55 4.35 18.04
CA PHE A 399 -15.37 5.67 17.47
C PHE A 399 -16.51 6.02 16.49
N PRO A 400 -17.18 7.19 16.65
CA PRO A 400 -18.36 7.55 15.86
C PRO A 400 -18.06 7.91 14.39
N GLY A 401 -16.78 8.00 14.02
CA GLY A 401 -16.33 8.47 12.71
C GLY A 401 -15.70 9.86 12.78
N SER A 402 -15.00 10.24 11.72
CA SER A 402 -14.22 11.48 11.60
C SER A 402 -14.54 12.19 10.28
N ASN A 403 -13.63 13.04 9.81
CA ASN A 403 -13.66 13.60 8.46
C ASN A 403 -12.31 13.34 7.77
N SER A 404 -12.35 13.24 6.44
CA SER A 404 -11.17 12.84 5.67
C SER A 404 -10.00 13.83 5.78
N GLY A 405 -10.29 15.11 6.05
CA GLY A 405 -9.25 16.13 6.25
C GLY A 405 -8.36 15.81 7.46
N ILE A 406 -8.98 15.52 8.60
CA ILE A 406 -8.23 15.17 9.83
C ILE A 406 -7.55 13.81 9.73
N ASP A 407 -8.17 12.86 9.04
CA ASP A 407 -7.63 11.51 8.83
C ASP A 407 -6.38 11.54 7.95
N LEU A 408 -6.43 12.27 6.83
CA LEU A 408 -5.29 12.48 5.97
C LEU A 408 -4.19 13.27 6.67
N TYR A 409 -4.54 14.27 7.49
CA TYR A 409 -3.56 14.97 8.32
C TYR A 409 -2.89 14.00 9.30
N ALA A 410 -3.65 13.12 9.95
CA ALA A 410 -3.10 12.14 10.85
C ALA A 410 -2.18 11.14 10.15
N LEU A 411 -2.54 10.71 8.95
CA LEU A 411 -1.76 9.74 8.18
C LEU A 411 -0.50 10.35 7.55
N THR A 412 -0.58 11.59 7.06
CA THR A 412 0.44 12.17 6.16
C THR A 412 1.11 13.44 6.70
N GLY A 413 0.50 14.12 7.67
CA GLY A 413 0.87 15.46 8.12
C GLY A 413 0.50 16.59 7.15
N TRP A 414 -0.18 16.30 6.04
CA TRP A 414 -0.56 17.30 5.03
C TRP A 414 -1.73 18.17 5.52
N ILE A 415 -1.64 19.47 5.26
CA ILE A 415 -2.52 20.48 5.87
C ILE A 415 -3.94 20.36 5.31
N PRO A 416 -4.95 20.12 6.15
CA PRO A 416 -6.31 19.95 5.69
C PRO A 416 -6.97 21.29 5.38
N GLU A 417 -7.78 21.28 4.34
CA GLU A 417 -8.75 22.29 3.99
C GLU A 417 -10.10 21.63 3.79
N HIS A 418 -11.13 22.24 4.37
CA HIS A 418 -12.50 21.77 4.29
C HIS A 418 -13.34 22.78 3.50
N ILE A 419 -13.98 22.31 2.42
CA ILE A 419 -14.75 23.11 1.50
C ILE A 419 -16.19 22.61 1.50
N PHE A 420 -17.13 23.49 1.84
CA PHE A 420 -18.56 23.20 1.79
C PHE A 420 -19.12 23.59 0.42
N ILE A 421 -19.67 22.62 -0.31
CA ILE A 421 -20.17 22.79 -1.68
C ILE A 421 -21.48 23.60 -1.69
N LYS A 422 -22.29 23.45 -0.63
CA LYS A 422 -23.64 24.05 -0.56
C LYS A 422 -23.65 25.48 -0.01
N GLU A 423 -22.49 26.02 0.36
CA GLU A 423 -22.40 27.40 0.83
C GLU A 423 -22.47 28.41 -0.32
N SER A 424 -23.02 29.59 -0.06
CA SER A 424 -23.26 30.63 -1.08
C SER A 424 -21.97 31.23 -1.66
N ASN A 425 -20.84 31.08 -0.97
CA ASN A 425 -19.51 31.52 -1.39
C ASN A 425 -18.75 30.43 -2.18
N PHE A 426 -19.37 29.27 -2.46
CA PHE A 426 -18.73 28.19 -3.20
C PHE A 426 -18.49 28.59 -4.65
N ASP A 427 -17.22 28.76 -5.02
CA ASP A 427 -16.77 28.99 -6.39
C ASP A 427 -16.32 27.68 -7.04
N SER A 428 -17.26 27.02 -7.74
CA SER A 428 -17.05 25.72 -8.38
C SER A 428 -15.82 25.70 -9.30
N GLU A 429 -15.65 26.74 -10.11
CA GLU A 429 -14.56 26.82 -11.09
C GLU A 429 -13.20 26.98 -10.42
N LYS A 430 -13.12 27.84 -9.40
CA LYS A 430 -11.92 28.00 -8.59
C LYS A 430 -11.54 26.68 -7.90
N GLN A 431 -12.51 25.96 -7.31
CA GLN A 431 -12.20 24.71 -6.63
C GLN A 431 -11.73 23.62 -7.59
N TRP A 432 -12.35 23.49 -8.77
CA TRP A 432 -11.88 22.56 -9.80
C TRP A 432 -10.41 22.82 -10.16
N LYS A 433 -10.07 24.07 -10.50
CA LYS A 433 -8.71 24.48 -10.86
C LYS A 433 -7.69 24.14 -9.77
N ARG A 434 -8.04 24.36 -8.51
CA ARG A 434 -7.18 24.03 -7.36
C ARG A 434 -6.97 22.53 -7.20
N MET A 435 -8.05 21.76 -7.30
CA MET A 435 -8.00 20.30 -7.18
C MET A 435 -7.19 19.65 -8.30
N ILE A 436 -7.50 19.97 -9.56
CA ILE A 436 -6.80 19.41 -10.73
C ILE A 436 -5.32 19.81 -10.73
N HIS A 437 -5.00 21.07 -10.42
CA HIS A 437 -3.62 21.54 -10.31
C HIS A 437 -2.89 20.83 -9.17
N GLY A 438 -3.52 20.72 -8.00
CA GLY A 438 -2.93 20.07 -6.84
C GLY A 438 -2.61 18.60 -7.09
N GLN A 439 -3.55 17.85 -7.69
CA GLN A 439 -3.36 16.44 -7.97
C GLN A 439 -2.36 16.20 -9.11
N ARG A 440 -2.41 17.00 -10.19
CA ARG A 440 -1.48 16.90 -11.33
C ARG A 440 -0.03 17.22 -10.97
N ASN A 441 0.21 18.03 -9.94
CA ASN A 441 1.56 18.34 -9.47
C ASN A 441 2.00 17.49 -8.27
N GLY A 442 1.15 16.59 -7.78
CA GLY A 442 1.47 15.73 -6.64
C GLY A 442 1.58 16.50 -5.32
N VAL A 443 0.78 17.56 -5.17
CA VAL A 443 0.82 18.45 -4.01
C VAL A 443 -0.51 18.50 -3.24
N ALA A 444 -1.52 17.75 -3.68
CA ALA A 444 -2.80 17.64 -3.01
C ALA A 444 -3.35 16.20 -3.03
N LEU A 445 -3.96 15.80 -1.92
CA LEU A 445 -4.84 14.64 -1.81
C LEU A 445 -6.28 15.13 -1.69
N VAL A 446 -7.22 14.46 -2.35
CA VAL A 446 -8.62 14.90 -2.42
C VAL A 446 -9.56 13.77 -2.03
N THR A 447 -10.55 14.10 -1.21
CA THR A 447 -11.68 13.23 -0.87
C THR A 447 -12.96 14.06 -0.92
N ILE A 448 -14.09 13.42 -1.18
CA ILE A 448 -15.41 14.06 -1.20
C ILE A 448 -16.34 13.30 -0.26
N ALA A 449 -17.30 13.99 0.36
CA ALA A 449 -18.26 13.34 1.23
C ALA A 449 -19.70 13.80 0.97
N THR A 450 -20.61 12.84 1.07
CA THR A 450 -22.05 13.03 0.92
C THR A 450 -22.65 13.52 2.24
N GLY A 451 -23.74 14.28 2.14
CA GLY A 451 -24.56 14.68 3.28
C GLY A 451 -25.61 13.65 3.66
N ASN A 452 -26.60 14.13 4.41
CA ASN A 452 -27.83 13.38 4.63
C ASN A 452 -28.59 13.21 3.31
N MET A 453 -29.10 12.01 3.07
CA MET A 453 -30.00 11.72 1.95
C MET A 453 -30.98 10.64 2.36
N THR A 454 -32.14 10.60 1.72
CA THR A 454 -33.10 9.51 1.94
C THR A 454 -32.59 8.20 1.32
N ASP A 455 -33.05 7.04 1.83
CA ASP A 455 -32.67 5.73 1.26
C ASP A 455 -33.04 5.64 -0.23
N ALA A 456 -34.18 6.21 -0.62
CA ALA A 456 -34.62 6.25 -2.02
C ALA A 456 -33.66 7.08 -2.91
N GLU A 457 -33.18 8.22 -2.42
CA GLU A 457 -32.20 9.03 -3.14
C GLU A 457 -30.84 8.33 -3.22
N ALA A 458 -30.39 7.74 -2.11
CA ALA A 458 -29.15 6.95 -2.04
C ALA A 458 -29.16 5.82 -3.06
N ASP A 459 -30.23 5.03 -3.12
CA ASP A 459 -30.36 3.92 -4.06
C ASP A 459 -30.50 4.38 -5.51
N ARG A 460 -31.18 5.50 -5.75
CA ARG A 460 -31.31 6.10 -7.10
C ARG A 460 -29.95 6.58 -7.61
N LEU A 461 -29.18 7.27 -6.79
CA LEU A 461 -27.87 7.81 -7.16
C LEU A 461 -26.76 6.74 -7.11
N GLY A 462 -26.97 5.66 -6.37
CA GLY A 462 -25.94 4.66 -6.07
C GLY A 462 -24.89 5.14 -5.08
N LEU A 463 -25.22 6.17 -4.29
CA LEU A 463 -24.35 6.75 -3.26
C LEU A 463 -24.83 6.31 -1.86
N VAL A 464 -23.99 6.56 -0.86
CA VAL A 464 -24.23 6.24 0.54
C VAL A 464 -24.41 7.55 1.30
N PRO A 465 -25.43 7.69 2.16
CA PRO A 465 -25.59 8.87 3.02
C PRO A 465 -24.39 9.04 3.97
N THR A 466 -24.01 10.29 4.24
CA THR A 466 -23.01 10.64 5.27
C THR A 466 -21.71 9.84 5.15
N HIS A 467 -21.20 9.70 3.93
CA HIS A 467 -20.10 8.76 3.61
C HIS A 467 -18.98 9.46 2.85
N ALA A 468 -17.75 9.02 3.12
CA ALA A 468 -16.55 9.57 2.48
C ALA A 468 -16.08 8.70 1.31
N TYR A 469 -15.60 9.36 0.26
CA TYR A 469 -15.12 8.75 -0.96
C TYR A 469 -13.73 9.28 -1.32
N ALA A 470 -12.86 8.39 -1.81
CA ALA A 470 -11.52 8.75 -2.24
C ALA A 470 -11.54 9.22 -3.70
N VAL A 471 -11.01 10.41 -3.98
CA VAL A 471 -10.82 10.87 -5.37
C VAL A 471 -9.45 10.39 -5.85
N LEU A 472 -9.47 9.33 -6.66
CA LEU A 472 -8.27 8.66 -7.16
C LEU A 472 -7.62 9.40 -8.33
N ASP A 473 -8.43 10.00 -9.21
CA ASP A 473 -7.95 10.75 -10.37
C ASP A 473 -8.89 11.90 -10.74
N LEU A 474 -8.32 12.94 -11.35
CA LEU A 474 -9.01 14.12 -11.87
C LEU A 474 -8.56 14.34 -13.31
N LYS A 475 -9.53 14.38 -14.24
CA LYS A 475 -9.27 14.50 -15.67
C LYS A 475 -10.10 15.60 -16.27
N GLU A 476 -9.47 16.35 -17.17
CA GLU A 476 -10.14 17.29 -18.05
C GLU A 476 -9.89 16.81 -19.47
N VAL A 477 -10.91 16.25 -20.10
CA VAL A 477 -10.84 15.53 -21.39
C VAL A 477 -12.05 15.90 -22.22
N GLN A 478 -11.83 16.28 -23.48
CA GLN A 478 -12.92 16.63 -24.41
C GLN A 478 -13.90 17.70 -23.86
N GLY A 479 -13.39 18.64 -23.05
CA GLY A 479 -14.19 19.68 -22.39
C GLY A 479 -14.98 19.22 -21.17
N LEU A 480 -14.87 17.95 -20.78
CA LEU A 480 -15.50 17.37 -19.60
C LEU A 480 -14.56 17.36 -18.40
N ARG A 481 -15.13 17.53 -17.20
CA ARG A 481 -14.44 17.49 -15.91
C ARG A 481 -14.84 16.23 -15.17
N LEU A 482 -13.96 15.24 -15.15
CA LEU A 482 -14.27 13.90 -14.65
C LEU A 482 -13.41 13.54 -13.44
N LEU A 483 -14.03 12.89 -12.46
CA LEU A 483 -13.39 12.36 -11.27
C LEU A 483 -13.47 10.84 -11.29
N GLN A 484 -12.35 10.17 -11.07
CA GLN A 484 -12.34 8.76 -10.72
C GLN A 484 -12.42 8.65 -9.20
N VAL A 485 -13.46 8.00 -8.71
CA VAL A 485 -13.81 7.97 -7.29
C VAL A 485 -13.88 6.52 -6.82
N LYS A 486 -13.37 6.24 -5.61
CA LYS A 486 -13.53 4.95 -4.94
C LYS A 486 -14.43 5.06 -3.72
N ASN A 487 -15.42 4.18 -3.65
CA ASN A 487 -16.16 3.87 -2.44
C ASN A 487 -15.44 2.76 -1.63
N PRO A 488 -15.00 3.04 -0.39
CA PRO A 488 -14.38 2.02 0.49
C PRO A 488 -15.23 0.77 0.74
N TRP A 489 -16.56 0.87 0.72
CA TRP A 489 -17.47 -0.26 0.96
C TRP A 489 -17.48 -1.28 -0.19
N SER A 490 -16.98 -0.92 -1.38
CA SER A 490 -16.78 -1.82 -2.53
C SER A 490 -18.04 -2.55 -3.05
N HIS A 491 -19.24 -1.97 -2.90
CA HIS A 491 -20.49 -2.54 -3.45
C HIS A 491 -21.61 -1.51 -3.74
N LYS A 492 -21.28 -0.21 -3.76
CA LYS A 492 -22.20 0.89 -4.12
C LYS A 492 -21.43 1.89 -4.97
N ARG A 493 -21.85 2.05 -6.22
CA ARG A 493 -21.23 2.92 -7.22
C ARG A 493 -22.26 3.87 -7.80
N TRP A 494 -21.78 5.05 -8.22
CA TRP A 494 -22.58 6.05 -8.94
C TRP A 494 -23.39 5.43 -10.09
N LYS A 495 -24.63 5.87 -10.25
CA LYS A 495 -25.59 5.42 -11.27
C LYS A 495 -26.02 6.51 -12.25
N GLY A 496 -25.49 7.74 -12.12
CA GLY A 496 -25.80 8.84 -13.02
C GLY A 496 -24.86 8.92 -14.22
N PRO A 497 -24.70 10.13 -14.82
CA PRO A 497 -23.82 10.34 -15.96
C PRO A 497 -22.40 9.83 -15.75
N PHE A 498 -21.83 9.20 -16.76
CA PHE A 498 -20.50 8.56 -16.73
C PHE A 498 -20.37 7.42 -15.70
N SER A 499 -21.48 6.87 -15.21
CA SER A 499 -21.44 5.62 -14.45
C SER A 499 -21.07 4.44 -15.35
N HIS A 500 -20.69 3.32 -14.75
CA HIS A 500 -20.50 2.05 -15.46
C HIS A 500 -21.77 1.53 -16.16
N LEU A 501 -22.96 1.99 -15.73
CA LEU A 501 -24.27 1.63 -16.31
C LEU A 501 -24.70 2.57 -17.44
N ASP A 502 -24.07 3.73 -17.58
CA ASP A 502 -24.44 4.73 -18.56
C ASP A 502 -23.86 4.37 -19.93
N ALA A 503 -24.68 3.91 -20.87
CA ALA A 503 -24.20 3.57 -22.21
C ALA A 503 -24.10 4.79 -23.13
N ASP A 504 -24.76 5.90 -22.78
CA ASP A 504 -24.99 7.02 -23.69
C ASP A 504 -23.87 8.07 -23.58
N SER A 505 -23.39 8.36 -22.37
CA SER A 505 -22.33 9.36 -22.16
C SER A 505 -20.93 8.86 -22.52
N TRP A 506 -20.73 7.53 -22.61
CA TRP A 506 -19.41 6.96 -22.90
C TRP A 506 -19.16 6.77 -24.40
N THR A 507 -18.39 7.67 -25.01
CA THR A 507 -17.84 7.46 -26.35
C THR A 507 -16.59 6.57 -26.32
N GLU A 508 -16.30 5.87 -27.41
CA GLU A 508 -15.09 5.04 -27.52
C GLU A 508 -13.79 5.86 -27.35
N GLY A 509 -13.77 7.09 -27.86
CA GLY A 509 -12.63 8.00 -27.66
C GLY A 509 -12.43 8.36 -26.18
N LEU A 510 -13.52 8.67 -25.47
CA LEU A 510 -13.46 9.00 -24.05
C LEU A 510 -13.02 7.80 -23.19
N LYS A 511 -13.55 6.59 -23.49
CA LYS A 511 -13.11 5.35 -22.83
C LYS A 511 -11.61 5.11 -23.04
N ALA A 512 -11.10 5.32 -24.25
CA ALA A 512 -9.68 5.13 -24.58
C ALA A 512 -8.77 6.13 -23.85
N GLU A 513 -9.13 7.41 -23.80
CA GLU A 513 -8.37 8.45 -23.10
C GLU A 513 -8.31 8.23 -21.58
N LEU A 514 -9.43 7.79 -20.98
CA LEU A 514 -9.51 7.51 -19.54
C LEU A 514 -9.04 6.11 -19.15
N ASN A 515 -8.67 5.27 -20.14
CA ASN A 515 -8.38 3.86 -19.94
C ASN A 515 -9.51 3.14 -19.19
N PHE A 516 -10.76 3.45 -19.53
CA PHE A 516 -11.95 2.93 -18.88
C PHE A 516 -12.52 1.74 -19.68
N ASP A 517 -12.47 0.55 -19.09
CA ASP A 517 -13.15 -0.64 -19.59
C ASP A 517 -14.52 -0.79 -18.91
N GLN A 518 -15.56 -0.37 -19.63
CA GLN A 518 -16.94 -0.45 -19.14
C GLN A 518 -17.40 -1.91 -18.95
N PHE A 519 -16.95 -2.84 -19.79
CA PHE A 519 -17.36 -4.23 -19.70
C PHE A 519 -16.74 -4.92 -18.48
N ALA A 520 -15.47 -4.65 -18.20
CA ALA A 520 -14.83 -5.08 -16.96
C ALA A 520 -15.53 -4.48 -15.74
N ALA A 521 -15.88 -3.19 -15.78
CA ALA A 521 -16.58 -2.50 -14.69
C ALA A 521 -18.00 -3.06 -14.43
N LEU A 522 -18.69 -3.59 -15.46
CA LEU A 522 -19.98 -4.27 -15.30
C LEU A 522 -19.83 -5.66 -14.65
N LYS A 523 -18.69 -6.34 -14.86
CA LYS A 523 -18.45 -7.69 -14.33
C LYS A 523 -17.85 -7.70 -12.94
N ASN A 524 -17.07 -6.68 -12.59
CA ASN A 524 -16.35 -6.62 -11.33
C ASN A 524 -16.65 -5.30 -10.61
N ASP A 525 -17.13 -5.38 -9.37
CA ASP A 525 -17.33 -4.22 -8.51
C ASP A 525 -16.16 -4.13 -7.51
N ASP A 526 -15.30 -3.16 -7.74
CA ASP A 526 -14.18 -2.78 -6.86
C ASP A 526 -14.44 -1.46 -6.11
N GLY A 527 -15.68 -0.96 -6.20
CA GLY A 527 -16.12 0.32 -5.67
C GLY A 527 -15.66 1.55 -6.46
N ILE A 528 -14.95 1.38 -7.59
CA ILE A 528 -14.45 2.50 -8.40
C ILE A 528 -15.46 2.87 -9.48
N PHE A 529 -15.67 4.17 -9.67
CA PHE A 529 -16.51 4.72 -10.72
C PHE A 529 -16.02 6.09 -11.18
N TRP A 530 -16.46 6.50 -12.37
CA TRP A 530 -16.32 7.86 -12.85
C TRP A 530 -17.59 8.65 -12.57
N ILE A 531 -17.43 9.96 -12.37
CA ILE A 531 -18.52 10.93 -12.18
C ILE A 531 -18.04 12.30 -12.70
N ASP A 532 -18.94 13.09 -13.28
CA ASP A 532 -18.66 14.46 -13.67
C ASP A 532 -18.67 15.42 -12.48
N TYR A 533 -17.89 16.49 -12.58
CA TYR A 533 -17.72 17.45 -11.49
C TYR A 533 -19.00 18.23 -11.19
N GLU A 534 -19.85 18.46 -12.18
CA GLU A 534 -21.15 19.08 -12.03
C GLU A 534 -22.07 18.19 -11.17
N SER A 535 -22.11 16.88 -11.43
CA SER A 535 -22.79 15.91 -10.58
C SER A 535 -22.22 15.86 -9.16
N VAL A 536 -20.89 15.99 -8.99
CA VAL A 536 -20.27 16.10 -7.66
C VAL A 536 -20.80 17.33 -6.92
N CYS A 537 -20.79 18.51 -7.57
CA CYS A 537 -21.30 19.73 -6.98
C CYS A 537 -22.80 19.64 -6.64
N ALA A 538 -23.57 18.92 -7.45
CA ALA A 538 -25.00 18.72 -7.23
C ALA A 538 -25.31 17.76 -6.06
N THR A 539 -24.51 16.70 -5.87
CA THR A 539 -24.88 15.57 -4.99
C THR A 539 -24.05 15.45 -3.70
N PHE A 540 -22.83 15.98 -3.67
CA PHE A 540 -21.96 15.95 -2.49
C PHE A 540 -22.08 17.25 -1.70
N ASP A 541 -21.77 17.19 -0.41
CA ASP A 541 -21.83 18.34 0.49
C ASP A 541 -20.47 18.97 0.73
N THR A 542 -19.41 18.16 0.73
CA THR A 542 -18.07 18.62 1.12
C THR A 542 -16.96 18.04 0.25
N ILE A 543 -15.92 18.84 0.07
CA ILE A 543 -14.63 18.47 -0.51
C ILE A 543 -13.58 18.70 0.57
N HIS A 544 -12.72 17.71 0.79
CA HIS A 544 -11.53 17.88 1.62
C HIS A 544 -10.30 17.83 0.73
N ILE A 545 -9.42 18.80 0.91
CA ILE A 545 -8.12 18.87 0.24
C ILE A 545 -7.03 18.89 1.30
N ASN A 546 -6.09 17.95 1.23
CA ASN A 546 -4.90 17.98 2.08
C ASN A 546 -3.70 18.40 1.23
N TRP A 547 -3.01 19.47 1.65
CA TRP A 547 -1.91 20.07 0.91
C TRP A 547 -0.54 19.61 1.44
N ASN A 548 0.34 19.21 0.51
CA ASN A 548 1.70 18.81 0.85
C ASN A 548 2.49 19.99 1.43
N LEU A 549 3.04 19.82 2.63
CA LEU A 549 3.86 20.83 3.31
C LEU A 549 5.19 21.12 2.60
N GLU A 550 5.72 20.19 1.81
CA GLU A 550 7.02 20.36 1.15
C GLU A 550 7.03 21.46 0.09
N THR A 551 5.85 21.90 -0.36
CA THR A 551 5.70 22.95 -1.37
C THR A 551 5.69 24.36 -0.76
N LEU A 552 5.60 24.47 0.57
CA LEU A 552 5.60 25.74 1.26
C LEU A 552 7.03 26.23 1.49
N ASN A 553 7.35 27.40 0.93
CA ASN A 553 8.69 28.00 1.01
C ASN A 553 9.14 28.33 2.45
N HIS A 554 8.18 28.56 3.35
CA HIS A 554 8.42 28.93 4.75
C HIS A 554 7.51 28.12 5.66
N ARG A 555 8.09 27.59 6.74
CA ARG A 555 7.35 26.83 7.75
C ARG A 555 7.89 27.08 9.15
N ALA A 556 6.98 27.15 10.11
CA ALA A 556 7.27 27.18 11.54
C ALA A 556 6.27 26.27 12.24
N VAL A 557 6.74 25.53 13.25
CA VAL A 557 5.91 24.73 14.16
C VAL A 557 6.18 25.27 15.55
N ILE A 558 5.12 25.60 16.29
CA ILE A 558 5.19 26.11 17.66
C ILE A 558 4.21 25.27 18.49
N HIS A 559 4.69 24.68 19.58
CA HIS A 559 3.84 23.96 20.52
C HIS A 559 3.43 24.87 21.68
N ALA A 560 2.24 25.44 21.60
CA ALA A 560 1.71 26.40 22.58
C ALA A 560 0.53 25.84 23.36
#